data_AF-A0AB37SMK5-F1
#
_entry.id   AF-A0AB37SMK5-F1
#
_cell.length_a   1.000
_cell.length_b   1.000
_cell.length_c   1.000
_cell.angle_alpha   90.00
_cell.angle_beta   90.00
_cell.angle_gamma   90.00
#
_symmetry.space_group_name_H-M   'P 1'
#
loop_
_entity.id
_entity.type
_entity.pdbx_description
1 polymer ?
#
loop_
_entity_poly.entity_id
_entity_poly.type
_entity_poly.pdbx_seq_one_letter_code
_entity_poly.pdbx_strand_id
1 'polypeptide(L)'
;MSITCGNRAGHDDGKPAIHATIDAVRACCTAGLVWACDWLVARTNPEDGETYTVECGGLSWHLPDGRGTTCEFGHSHIYAEVRQDERWDYAEDDEEAKRLAHLGVAPFTMDGKPFDIDSDALRYPAELTSAL
;
A
#
# COMPACT_ATOMS: atom_id res chain seq x y z
N MET A 1 13.87 16.78 20.17
CA MET A 1 13.54 16.33 18.80
C MET A 1 12.15 15.76 18.86
N SER A 2 11.19 16.33 18.13
CA SER A 2 9.81 15.83 18.07
C SER A 2 9.75 14.57 17.22
N ILE A 3 8.98 13.58 17.65
CA ILE A 3 8.83 12.29 16.98
C ILE A 3 7.39 12.15 16.53
N THR A 4 7.18 11.90 15.24
CA THR A 4 5.85 11.66 14.69
C THR A 4 5.40 10.24 15.05
N CYS A 5 4.27 10.11 15.72
CA CYS A 5 3.63 8.83 15.98
C CYS A 5 2.80 8.42 14.75
N GLY A 6 3.07 7.22 14.25
CA GLY A 6 2.31 6.62 13.17
C GLY A 6 0.90 6.17 13.58
N ASN A 7 0.62 5.91 14.86
CA ASN A 7 -0.66 5.31 15.34
C ASN A 7 -1.88 6.24 15.21
N ARG A 8 -2.26 6.58 13.98
CA ARG A 8 -3.41 7.43 13.64
C ARG A 8 -4.72 6.92 14.23
N ALA A 9 -4.88 5.60 14.36
CA ALA A 9 -6.06 4.98 14.94
C ALA A 9 -6.27 5.32 16.42
N GLY A 10 -5.20 5.71 17.14
CA GLY A 10 -5.27 6.16 18.53
C GLY A 10 -5.50 7.66 18.72
N HIS A 11 -5.68 8.43 17.63
CA HIS A 11 -5.82 9.88 17.67
C HIS A 11 -7.20 10.32 17.15
N ASP A 12 -7.80 11.29 17.83
CA ASP A 12 -9.19 11.74 17.63
C ASP A 12 -9.52 12.20 16.20
N ASP A 13 -8.51 12.57 15.40
CA ASP A 13 -8.67 13.03 14.03
C ASP A 13 -8.06 12.11 12.96
N GLY A 14 -7.57 10.92 13.35
CA GLY A 14 -6.93 9.99 12.42
C GLY A 14 -5.62 10.52 11.83
N LYS A 15 -5.00 11.55 12.43
CA LYS A 15 -3.75 12.15 11.94
C LYS A 15 -2.55 11.71 12.78
N PRO A 16 -1.33 11.78 12.22
CA PRO A 16 -0.12 11.56 12.99
C PRO A 16 -0.03 12.58 14.12
N ALA A 17 0.19 12.13 15.35
CA ALA A 17 0.48 13.03 16.46
C ALA A 17 1.98 13.22 16.64
N ILE A 18 2.36 14.37 17.19
CA ILE A 18 3.73 14.67 17.55
C ILE A 18 3.94 14.38 19.03
N HIS A 19 4.90 13.51 19.35
CA HIS A 19 5.30 13.18 20.72
C HIS A 19 6.68 13.77 21.02
N ALA A 20 6.87 14.16 22.28
CA ALA A 20 8.14 14.74 22.75
C ALA A 20 9.25 13.68 22.96
N THR A 21 8.89 12.41 23.15
CA THR A 21 9.82 11.32 23.47
C THR A 21 9.39 9.99 22.83
N ILE A 22 10.34 9.05 22.69
CA ILE A 22 10.08 7.69 22.19
C ILE A 22 9.13 6.93 23.12
N ASP A 23 9.29 7.10 24.44
CA ASP A 23 8.42 6.42 25.41
C ASP A 23 6.97 6.93 25.33
N ALA A 24 6.76 8.20 24.98
CA ALA A 24 5.42 8.73 24.72
C ALA A 24 4.81 8.16 23.42
N VAL A 25 5.63 7.88 22.40
CA VAL A 25 5.16 7.14 21.20
C VAL A 25 4.79 5.71 21.59
N ARG A 26 5.64 5.01 22.35
CA ARG A 26 5.36 3.63 22.80
C ARG A 26 4.11 3.54 23.67
N ALA A 27 3.86 4.51 24.55
CA ALA A 27 2.66 4.56 25.36
C ALA A 27 1.39 4.84 24.54
N CYS A 28 1.52 5.61 23.44
CA CYS A 28 0.44 5.88 22.50
C CYS A 28 0.17 4.70 21.55
N CYS A 29 1.21 3.98 21.17
CA CYS A 29 1.17 2.71 20.46
C CYS A 29 0.71 1.60 21.43
N THR A 30 -0.59 1.52 21.70
CA THR A 30 -1.15 0.48 22.57
C THR A 30 -0.75 -0.89 22.04
N ALA A 31 0.06 -1.63 22.82
CA ALA A 31 0.48 -2.98 22.47
C ALA A 31 -0.77 -3.85 22.29
N GLY A 32 -1.06 -4.25 21.04
CA GLY A 32 -2.30 -4.92 20.64
C GLY A 32 -3.11 -4.21 19.55
N LEU A 33 -2.86 -2.91 19.31
CA LEU A 33 -3.45 -2.15 18.20
C LEU A 33 -2.46 -1.87 17.06
N VAL A 34 -1.18 -2.13 17.31
CA VAL A 34 -0.09 -1.93 16.35
C VAL A 34 0.82 -3.16 16.28
N TRP A 35 1.43 -3.39 15.12
CA TRP A 35 2.40 -4.48 14.87
C TRP A 35 3.47 -4.02 13.87
N ALA A 36 4.51 -4.83 13.65
CA ALA A 36 5.54 -4.52 12.67
C ALA A 36 5.02 -4.73 11.24
N CYS A 37 5.27 -3.78 10.35
CA CYS A 37 5.00 -3.89 8.92
C CYS A 37 5.85 -4.99 8.31
N ASP A 38 5.19 -6.02 7.81
CA ASP A 38 5.75 -7.18 7.12
C ASP A 38 5.88 -6.97 5.60
N TRP A 39 5.60 -5.77 5.11
CA TRP A 39 5.73 -5.44 3.70
C TRP A 39 7.18 -5.58 3.25
N LEU A 40 7.40 -6.36 2.20
CA LEU A 40 8.72 -6.61 1.64
C LEU A 40 9.18 -5.42 0.80
N VAL A 41 10.28 -4.79 1.20
CA VAL A 41 10.89 -3.65 0.51
C VAL A 41 12.27 -4.02 -0.01
N ALA A 42 12.57 -3.56 -1.23
CA ALA A 42 13.90 -3.66 -1.79
C ALA A 42 14.85 -2.68 -1.09
N ARG A 43 16.02 -3.17 -0.69
CA ARG A 43 17.14 -2.38 -0.18
C ARG A 43 18.35 -2.67 -1.04
N THR A 44 19.18 -1.66 -1.26
CA THR A 44 20.48 -1.83 -1.92
C THR A 44 21.56 -1.83 -0.84
N ASN A 45 22.39 -2.87 -0.83
CA ASN A 45 23.55 -2.93 0.04
C ASN A 45 24.54 -1.85 -0.41
N PRO A 46 24.93 -0.89 0.45
CA PRO A 46 25.83 0.19 0.07
C PRO A 46 27.25 -0.28 -0.24
N GLU A 47 27.66 -1.47 0.21
CA GLU A 47 29.03 -1.98 0.04
C GLU A 47 29.25 -2.65 -1.32
N ASP A 48 28.31 -3.46 -1.80
CA ASP A 48 28.42 -4.25 -3.04
C ASP A 48 27.37 -3.88 -4.10
N GLY A 49 26.39 -3.05 -3.77
CA GLY A 49 25.31 -2.64 -4.67
C GLY A 49 24.25 -3.72 -4.90
N GLU A 50 24.31 -4.86 -4.20
CA GLU A 50 23.34 -5.93 -4.34
C GLU A 50 21.97 -5.49 -3.80
N THR A 51 20.90 -5.78 -4.56
CA THR A 51 19.53 -5.53 -4.11
C THR A 51 18.99 -6.77 -3.41
N TYR A 52 18.55 -6.59 -2.17
CA TYR A 52 17.95 -7.63 -1.35
C TYR A 52 16.62 -7.15 -0.78
N THR A 53 15.78 -8.09 -0.38
CA THR A 53 14.45 -7.80 0.14
C THR A 53 14.43 -7.96 1.65
N VAL A 54 13.83 -7.00 2.36
CA VAL A 54 13.61 -7.06 3.81
C VAL A 54 12.21 -6.62 4.16
N GLU A 55 11.72 -7.04 5.31
CA GLU A 55 10.51 -6.46 5.89
C GLU A 55 10.72 -4.97 6.20
N CYS A 56 9.67 -4.19 5.96
CA CYS A 56 9.63 -2.76 6.20
C CYS A 56 9.95 -2.42 7.66
N GLY A 57 9.41 -3.18 8.62
CA GLY A 57 9.66 -3.04 10.05
C GLY A 57 9.04 -1.79 10.71
N GLY A 58 8.38 -0.93 9.92
CA GLY A 58 7.67 0.24 10.45
C GLY A 58 6.48 -0.15 11.30
N LEU A 59 6.03 0.75 12.17
CA LEU A 59 4.79 0.53 12.93
C LEU A 59 3.59 0.55 11.98
N SER A 60 2.75 -0.49 12.08
CA SER A 60 1.50 -0.68 11.33
C SER A 60 0.28 -0.62 12.25
N TRP A 61 -0.86 -0.24 11.69
CA TRP A 61 -2.16 -0.20 12.37
C TRP A 61 -3.32 -0.44 11.40
N HIS A 62 -4.51 -0.71 11.93
CA HIS A 62 -5.74 -0.78 11.13
C HIS A 62 -6.23 0.61 10.73
N LEU A 63 -6.73 0.75 9.50
CA LEU A 63 -7.40 1.96 9.06
C LEU A 63 -8.70 2.18 9.87
N PRO A 64 -9.05 3.43 10.23
CA PRO A 64 -10.23 3.71 11.07
C PRO A 64 -11.57 3.29 10.45
N ASP A 65 -11.65 3.26 9.12
CA ASP A 65 -12.82 2.81 8.36
C ASP A 65 -12.92 1.28 8.25
N GLY A 66 -11.99 0.55 8.86
CA GLY A 66 -11.94 -0.91 8.86
C GLY A 66 -11.60 -1.52 7.50
N ARG A 67 -11.16 -0.72 6.52
CA ARG A 67 -10.94 -1.19 5.14
C ARG A 67 -9.60 -1.89 4.91
N GLY A 68 -8.70 -1.82 5.88
CA GLY A 68 -7.37 -2.35 5.72
C GLY A 68 -6.41 -1.92 6.81
N THR A 69 -5.14 -1.87 6.45
CA THR A 69 -4.03 -1.54 7.34
C THR A 69 -3.05 -0.61 6.63
N THR A 70 -2.31 0.17 7.40
CA THR A 70 -1.27 1.05 6.86
C THR A 70 -0.12 1.18 7.86
N CYS A 71 1.06 1.59 7.38
CA CYS A 71 2.24 1.79 8.21
C CYS A 71 2.81 3.22 8.13
N GLU A 72 3.71 3.55 9.05
CA GLU A 72 4.32 4.89 9.15
C GLU A 72 5.13 5.31 7.92
N PHE A 73 5.56 4.35 7.11
CA PHE A 73 6.27 4.59 5.85
C PHE A 73 5.34 4.67 4.63
N GLY A 74 4.02 4.53 4.83
CA GLY A 74 3.01 4.72 3.79
C GLY A 74 2.56 3.44 3.07
N HIS A 75 3.10 2.27 3.40
CA HIS A 75 2.58 1.00 2.86
C HIS A 75 1.16 0.80 3.35
N SER A 76 0.25 0.53 2.42
CA SER A 76 -1.17 0.37 2.72
C SER A 76 -1.64 -0.93 2.10
N HIS A 77 -2.28 -1.77 2.91
CA HIS A 77 -2.92 -3.00 2.45
C HIS A 77 -4.43 -2.86 2.65
N ILE A 78 -5.16 -2.68 1.55
CA ILE A 78 -6.62 -2.66 1.54
C ILE A 78 -7.14 -4.09 1.30
N TYR A 79 -8.13 -4.51 2.08
CA TYR A 79 -8.66 -5.88 2.03
C TYR A 79 -9.27 -6.21 0.67
N ALA A 80 -9.07 -7.44 0.21
CA ALA A 80 -9.49 -7.89 -1.12
C ALA A 80 -10.99 -7.66 -1.38
N GLU A 81 -11.85 -7.88 -0.38
CA GLU A 81 -13.30 -7.64 -0.49
C GLU A 81 -13.63 -6.17 -0.80
N VAL A 82 -12.95 -5.23 -0.13
CA VAL A 82 -13.11 -3.79 -0.35
C VAL A 82 -12.65 -3.42 -1.76
N ARG A 83 -11.49 -3.94 -2.17
CA ARG A 83 -10.93 -3.68 -3.50
C ARG A 83 -11.83 -4.24 -4.61
N GLN A 84 -12.38 -5.43 -4.42
CA GLN A 84 -13.32 -6.07 -5.34
C GLN A 84 -14.62 -5.25 -5.50
N ASP A 85 -15.20 -4.79 -4.39
CA ASP A 85 -16.41 -3.95 -4.38
C ASP A 85 -16.17 -2.62 -5.11
N GLU A 86 -15.01 -1.99 -4.89
CA GLU A 86 -14.63 -0.73 -5.53
C GLU A 86 -14.02 -0.88 -6.93
N ARG A 87 -13.93 -2.11 -7.45
CA ARG A 87 -13.43 -2.43 -8.80
C ARG A 87 -11.99 -1.97 -9.04
N TRP A 88 -11.09 -2.21 -8.09
CA TRP A 88 -9.64 -2.03 -8.26
C TRP A 88 -8.84 -3.18 -7.63
N ASP A 89 -7.57 -3.36 -8.02
CA ASP A 89 -6.67 -4.36 -7.41
C ASP A 89 -5.21 -3.89 -7.49
N TYR A 90 -4.34 -4.51 -6.70
CA TYR A 90 -2.90 -4.37 -6.84
C TYR A 90 -2.39 -5.20 -8.01
N ALA A 91 -1.40 -4.68 -8.73
CA ALA A 91 -0.63 -5.39 -9.73
C ALA A 91 0.86 -5.34 -9.37
N GLU A 92 1.52 -6.50 -9.48
CA GLU A 92 2.96 -6.64 -9.29
C GLU A 92 3.75 -6.02 -10.45
N ASP A 93 3.21 -6.13 -11.67
CA ASP A 93 3.86 -5.69 -12.90
C ASP A 93 2.87 -5.12 -13.94
N ASP A 94 3.42 -4.56 -15.02
CA ASP A 94 2.65 -3.98 -16.13
C ASP A 94 1.74 -4.99 -16.82
N GLU A 95 2.12 -6.27 -16.86
CA GLU A 95 1.33 -7.32 -17.53
C GLU A 95 0.09 -7.67 -16.69
N GLU A 96 0.24 -7.76 -15.37
CA GLU A 96 -0.88 -7.91 -14.45
C GLU A 96 -1.79 -6.68 -14.47
N ALA A 97 -1.20 -5.48 -14.50
CA ALA A 97 -1.96 -4.24 -14.60
C ALA A 97 -2.85 -4.22 -15.87
N LYS A 98 -2.30 -4.61 -17.03
CA LYS A 98 -3.08 -4.73 -18.28
C LYS A 98 -4.19 -5.77 -18.18
N ARG A 99 -3.93 -6.94 -17.57
CA ARG A 99 -4.95 -7.98 -17.37
C ARG A 99 -6.11 -7.47 -16.51
N LEU A 100 -5.82 -6.80 -15.40
CA LEU A 100 -6.83 -6.19 -14.53
C LEU A 100 -7.65 -5.14 -15.28
N ALA A 101 -6.98 -4.25 -16.01
CA ALA A 101 -7.66 -3.22 -16.78
C ALA A 101 -8.60 -3.80 -17.85
N HIS A 102 -8.21 -4.89 -18.50
CA HIS A 102 -9.06 -5.60 -19.46
C HIS A 102 -10.31 -6.22 -18.81
N LEU A 103 -10.25 -6.57 -17.53
CA LEU A 103 -11.40 -7.04 -16.74
C LEU A 103 -12.25 -5.90 -16.15
N GLY A 104 -11.92 -4.65 -16.48
CA GLY A 104 -12.57 -3.46 -15.92
C GLY A 104 -12.30 -3.28 -14.43
N VAL A 105 -11.10 -3.68 -13.98
CA VAL A 105 -10.58 -3.48 -12.63
C VAL A 105 -9.43 -2.48 -12.71
N ALA A 106 -9.49 -1.39 -11.97
CA ALA A 106 -8.45 -0.37 -11.96
C ALA A 106 -7.18 -0.91 -11.27
N PRO A 107 -6.02 -0.95 -11.95
CA PRO A 107 -4.80 -1.47 -11.36
C PRO A 107 -4.04 -0.39 -10.60
N PHE A 108 -3.56 -0.76 -9.42
CA PHE A 108 -2.68 0.04 -8.56
C PHE A 108 -1.38 -0.71 -8.34
N THR A 109 -0.27 0.01 -8.23
CA THR A 109 1.02 -0.55 -7.84
C THR A 109 0.96 -1.07 -6.41
N MET A 110 1.89 -1.96 -6.07
CA MET A 110 2.02 -2.48 -4.71
C MET A 110 2.17 -1.38 -3.64
N ASP A 111 2.74 -0.22 -3.97
CA ASP A 111 2.81 0.94 -3.06
C ASP A 111 1.56 1.85 -3.08
N GLY A 112 0.47 1.41 -3.73
CA GLY A 112 -0.83 2.07 -3.74
C GLY A 112 -0.96 3.26 -4.69
N LYS A 113 -0.07 3.39 -5.68
CA LYS A 113 -0.17 4.42 -6.72
C LYS A 113 -0.96 3.89 -7.92
N PRO A 114 -1.69 4.73 -8.66
CA PRO A 114 -2.31 4.30 -9.92
C PRO A 114 -1.23 3.88 -10.92
N PHE A 115 -1.45 2.80 -11.67
CA PHE A 115 -0.65 2.53 -12.87
C PHE A 115 -0.96 3.56 -13.95
N ASP A 116 0.08 4.10 -14.60
CA ASP A 116 -0.07 4.88 -15.82
C ASP A 116 -0.22 3.94 -17.01
N ILE A 117 -1.42 3.39 -17.17
CA ILE A 117 -1.74 2.58 -18.35
C ILE A 117 -2.06 3.53 -19.47
N ASP A 118 -1.14 3.65 -20.41
CA ASP A 118 -1.32 4.45 -21.62
C ASP A 118 -2.65 4.04 -22.30
N SER A 119 -3.58 4.99 -22.37
CA SER A 119 -4.99 4.75 -22.73
C SER A 119 -5.18 4.16 -24.13
N ASP A 120 -4.16 4.23 -24.99
CA ASP A 120 -4.17 3.61 -26.31
C ASP A 120 -3.98 2.08 -26.28
N ALA A 121 -3.42 1.51 -25.20
CA ALA A 121 -3.30 0.05 -25.03
C ALA A 121 -4.65 -0.64 -24.76
N LEU A 122 -5.68 0.11 -24.34
CA LEU A 122 -7.03 -0.40 -24.08
C LEU A 122 -7.89 -0.48 -25.36
N ARG A 123 -7.40 -0.03 -26.52
CA ARG A 123 -8.16 -0.02 -27.79
C ARG A 123 -8.17 -1.34 -28.57
N TYR A 124 -7.36 -2.33 -28.21
CA TYR A 124 -7.31 -3.61 -28.92
C TYR A 124 -7.95 -4.73 -28.11
N PRO A 125 -9.29 -4.87 -28.20
CA PRO A 125 -9.84 -6.13 -28.73
C PRO A 125 -11.07 -5.96 -29.62
N ALA A 126 -11.50 -4.73 -29.95
CA ALA A 126 -12.73 -4.52 -30.72
C ALA A 126 -12.61 -4.90 -32.22
N GLU A 127 -11.39 -5.03 -32.75
CA GLU A 127 -11.17 -5.30 -34.18
C GLU A 127 -11.02 -6.79 -34.55
N LEU A 128 -10.94 -7.71 -33.58
CA LEU A 128 -10.81 -9.15 -33.85
C LEU A 128 -12.15 -9.92 -33.86
N THR A 129 -13.27 -9.27 -33.53
CA THR A 129 -14.61 -9.88 -33.55
C THR A 129 -15.43 -9.61 -34.81
N SER A 130 -14.89 -8.87 -35.80
CA SER A 130 -15.60 -8.56 -37.06
C SER A 130 -15.07 -9.30 -38.29
N ALA A 131 -14.24 -10.34 -38.10
CA ALA A 131 -13.69 -11.16 -39.17
C ALA A 131 -14.10 -12.64 -39.03
N LEU A 132 -15.39 -12.91 -38.87
CA LEU A 132 -16.01 -14.20 -39.18
C LEU A 132 -17.42 -13.99 -39.77
#